data_AF-B8FLD8-F1
#
_entry.id   AF-B8FLD8-F1
#
_cell.length_a   1.000
_cell.length_b   1.000
_cell.length_c   1.000
_cell.angle_alpha   90.00
_cell.angle_beta   90.00
_cell.angle_gamma   90.00
#
_symmetry.space_group_name_H-M   'P 1'
#
loop_
_entity.id
_entity.type
_entity.pdbx_description
1 polymer ?
#
loop_
_entity_poly.entity_id
_entity_poly.type
_entity_poly.pdbx_seq_one_letter_code
_entity_poly.pdbx_strand_id
1 'polypeptide(L)'
;MREICQKQMPLTPACHNDFEQARELAVISHILDLHPAIYEEAYQDLCECEANTPGTGAQGMSAEQVVRAAIVKVLFGCQYRPLTIPVEGKFGEGKRR
;
A
#
# COMPACT_ATOMS: atom_id res chain seq x y z
N MET A 1 -25.34 28.89 3.58
CA MET A 1 -25.72 28.71 5.00
C MET A 1 -25.45 27.26 5.35
N ARG A 2 -24.40 27.01 6.13
CA ARG A 2 -23.88 25.67 6.45
C ARG A 2 -24.53 25.17 7.73
N GLU A 3 -25.51 24.29 7.59
CA GLU A 3 -26.01 23.41 8.65
C GLU A 3 -26.40 22.15 7.91
N ILE A 4 -25.66 21.05 7.95
CA ILE A 4 -25.49 20.18 9.11
C ILE A 4 -24.16 19.43 8.86
N CYS A 5 -23.11 19.71 9.64
CA CYS A 5 -22.00 18.78 9.76
C CYS A 5 -22.50 17.60 10.59
N GLN A 6 -23.16 16.63 9.96
CA GLN A 6 -23.34 15.34 10.61
C GLN A 6 -21.93 14.84 10.92
N LYS A 7 -21.65 14.63 12.21
CA LYS A 7 -20.40 14.04 12.65
C LYS A 7 -20.35 12.67 11.99
N GLN A 8 -19.60 12.55 10.90
CA GLN A 8 -19.52 11.31 10.14
C GLN A 8 -19.27 10.18 11.13
N MET A 9 -20.08 9.13 11.06
CA MET A 9 -19.73 7.89 11.75
C MET A 9 -18.30 7.55 11.31
N PRO A 10 -17.41 7.18 12.24
CA PRO A 10 -16.10 6.71 11.89
C PRO A 10 -16.24 5.65 10.80
N LEU A 11 -15.59 5.86 9.65
CA LEU A 11 -15.67 4.95 8.50
C LEU A 11 -15.21 3.54 8.88
N THR A 12 -14.40 3.46 9.92
CA THR A 12 -14.00 2.24 10.59
C THR A 12 -14.77 2.10 11.92
N PRO A 13 -15.42 0.95 12.21
CA PRO A 13 -15.81 0.66 13.58
C PRO A 13 -14.58 0.82 14.47
N ALA A 14 -14.75 1.29 15.72
CA ALA A 14 -13.66 1.50 16.66
C ALA A 14 -12.72 0.31 16.60
N CYS A 15 -11.54 0.53 16.01
CA CYS A 15 -10.61 -0.54 15.70
C CYS A 15 -10.07 -1.00 17.05
N HIS A 16 -10.68 -2.02 17.61
CA HIS A 16 -10.17 -2.67 18.81
C HIS A 16 -8.78 -3.18 18.43
N ASN A 17 -7.78 -2.78 19.20
CA ASN A 17 -6.39 -3.27 19.10
C ASN A 17 -6.27 -4.79 19.40
N ASP A 18 -7.41 -5.50 19.47
CA ASP A 18 -7.56 -6.90 19.83
C ASP A 18 -7.68 -7.81 18.60
N PHE A 19 -7.27 -7.33 17.42
CA PHE A 19 -7.04 -8.24 16.30
C PHE A 19 -5.71 -8.97 16.55
N GLU A 20 -5.77 -10.29 16.69
CA GLU A 20 -4.58 -11.16 16.82
C GLU A 20 -3.54 -10.85 15.73
N GLN A 21 -3.99 -10.51 14.52
CA GLN A 21 -3.15 -10.07 13.40
C GLN A 21 -2.35 -8.79 13.70
N ALA A 22 -2.91 -7.84 14.45
CA ALA A 22 -2.21 -6.61 14.84
C ALA A 22 -1.12 -6.91 15.88
N ARG A 23 -1.36 -7.86 16.79
CA ARG A 23 -0.35 -8.32 17.76
C ARG A 23 0.80 -9.04 17.05
N GLU A 24 0.48 -9.91 16.10
CA GLU A 24 1.49 -10.60 15.27
C GLU A 24 2.36 -9.60 14.50
N LEU A 25 1.75 -8.61 13.84
CA LEU A 25 2.49 -7.57 13.12
C LEU A 25 3.35 -6.69 14.03
N ALA A 26 2.89 -6.40 15.26
CA ALA A 26 3.69 -5.67 16.24
C ALA A 26 4.94 -6.44 16.67
N VAL A 27 4.82 -7.76 16.88
CA VAL A 27 5.97 -8.63 17.19
C VAL A 27 6.94 -8.67 16.00
N ILE A 28 6.43 -8.82 14.78
CA ILE A 28 7.26 -8.78 13.57
C ILE A 28 7.99 -7.44 13.45
N SER A 29 7.30 -6.32 13.69
CA SER A 29 7.94 -5.00 13.69
C SER A 29 9.09 -4.96 14.67
N HIS A 30 8.89 -5.43 15.91
CA HIS A 30 9.94 -5.43 16.92
C HIS A 30 11.15 -6.28 16.50
N ILE A 31 10.93 -7.43 15.87
CA ILE A 31 12.02 -8.26 15.34
C ILE A 31 12.80 -7.50 14.26
N LEU A 32 12.12 -6.80 13.35
CA LEU A 32 12.79 -6.01 12.30
C LEU A 32 13.57 -4.84 12.89
N ASP A 33 13.02 -4.16 13.91
CA ASP A 33 13.66 -3.03 14.60
C ASP A 33 14.97 -3.46 15.31
N LEU A 34 15.06 -4.72 15.76
CA LEU A 34 16.27 -5.29 16.36
C LEU A 34 17.36 -5.62 15.33
N HIS A 35 17.03 -5.75 14.04
CA HIS A 35 17.93 -6.21 12.98
C HIS A 35 17.95 -5.24 11.79
N PRO A 36 18.42 -3.99 11.97
CA PRO A 36 18.39 -2.98 10.91
C PRO A 36 19.24 -3.33 9.68
N ALA A 37 20.21 -4.24 9.82
CA ALA A 37 21.06 -4.71 8.71
C ALA A 37 20.23 -5.31 7.54
N ILE A 38 19.06 -5.87 7.83
CA ILE A 38 18.15 -6.43 6.81
C ILE A 38 17.73 -5.36 5.81
N TYR A 39 17.58 -4.11 6.24
CA TYR A 39 17.18 -3.02 5.35
C TYR A 39 18.29 -2.62 4.38
N GLU A 40 19.55 -2.70 4.81
CA GLU A 40 20.70 -2.42 3.97
C GLU A 40 20.89 -3.52 2.92
N GLU A 41 20.75 -4.79 3.31
CA GLU A 41 20.77 -5.91 2.36
C GLU A 41 19.62 -5.82 1.36
N ALA A 42 18.40 -5.55 1.84
CA ALA A 42 17.26 -5.33 0.95
C ALA A 42 17.47 -4.13 0.02
N TYR A 43 18.11 -3.05 0.48
CA TYR A 43 18.41 -1.91 -0.36
C TYR A 43 19.41 -2.28 -1.48
N GLN A 44 20.45 -3.04 -1.15
CA GLN A 44 21.41 -3.53 -2.14
C GLN A 44 20.72 -4.41 -3.18
N ASP A 45 19.93 -5.39 -2.77
CA ASP A 45 19.18 -6.26 -3.69
C ASP A 45 18.24 -5.46 -4.61
N LEU A 46 17.55 -4.45 -4.07
CA LEU A 46 16.64 -3.60 -4.84
C LEU A 46 17.38 -2.67 -5.82
N CYS A 47 18.55 -2.16 -5.44
CA CYS A 47 19.33 -1.24 -6.27
C CYS A 47 20.18 -1.95 -7.31
N GLU A 48 20.70 -3.14 -7.03
CA GLU A 48 21.45 -3.95 -8.00
C GLU A 48 20.56 -4.45 -9.14
N CYS A 49 19.26 -4.66 -8.88
CA CYS A 49 18.31 -5.13 -9.89
C CYS A 49 17.89 -4.04 -10.91
N GLU A 50 18.03 -2.76 -10.59
CA GLU A 50 17.48 -1.61 -11.33
C GLU A 50 18.55 -0.66 -11.91
N ALA A 51 19.83 -1.01 -11.86
CA ALA A 51 20.92 -0.15 -12.34
C ALA A 51 20.85 0.22 -13.84
N ASN A 52 19.94 -0.37 -14.63
CA ASN A 52 19.89 -0.24 -16.09
C ASN A 52 18.62 0.43 -16.66
N THR A 53 17.63 0.81 -15.84
CA THR A 53 16.40 1.45 -16.35
C THR A 53 15.99 2.68 -15.54
N PRO A 54 16.49 3.88 -15.88
CA PRO A 54 15.98 5.10 -15.26
C PRO A 54 14.48 5.26 -15.56
N GLY A 55 13.64 5.25 -14.51
CA GLY A 55 12.20 5.52 -14.60
C GLY A 55 11.26 4.38 -14.17
N THR A 56 11.78 3.21 -13.80
CA THR A 56 10.99 2.07 -13.27
C THR A 56 10.88 2.14 -11.74
N GLY A 57 10.14 3.11 -11.21
CA GLY A 57 9.86 3.11 -9.78
C GLY A 57 9.01 4.29 -9.31
N ALA A 58 8.14 4.05 -8.34
CA ALA A 58 7.54 5.13 -7.58
C ALA A 58 8.65 5.80 -6.74
N GLN A 59 8.98 7.07 -7.03
CA GLN A 59 9.90 7.82 -6.20
C GLN A 59 9.34 7.92 -4.77
N GLY A 60 10.03 7.33 -3.79
CA GLY A 60 9.81 7.69 -2.38
C GLY A 60 9.47 6.59 -1.39
N MET A 61 9.79 5.31 -1.65
CA MET A 61 9.78 4.31 -0.58
C MET A 61 11.20 4.00 -0.09
N SER A 62 11.41 4.04 1.22
CA SER A 62 12.65 3.56 1.85
C SER A 62 12.71 2.02 1.83
N ALA A 63 13.91 1.45 1.90
CA ALA A 63 14.08 -0.01 1.96
C ALA A 63 13.29 -0.64 3.12
N GLU A 64 13.25 0.03 4.27
CA GLU A 64 12.41 -0.35 5.41
C GLU A 64 10.92 -0.46 5.02
N GLN A 65 10.39 0.57 4.34
CA GLN A 65 8.99 0.58 3.92
C GLN A 65 8.70 -0.54 2.92
N VAL A 66 9.63 -0.82 2.00
CA VAL A 66 9.51 -1.90 1.03
C VAL A 66 9.48 -3.26 1.73
N VAL A 67 10.40 -3.52 2.65
CA VAL A 67 10.45 -4.79 3.41
C VAL A 67 9.16 -4.98 4.23
N ARG A 68 8.71 -3.95 4.95
CA ARG A 68 7.47 -4.03 5.73
C ARG A 68 6.26 -4.29 4.85
N ALA A 69 6.14 -3.61 3.70
CA ALA A 69 5.06 -3.82 2.74
C ALA A 69 5.11 -5.22 2.12
N ALA A 70 6.29 -5.74 1.82
CA ALA A 70 6.47 -7.08 1.28
C ALA A 70 6.00 -8.17 2.25
N ILE A 71 6.33 -8.03 3.55
CA ILE A 71 5.88 -8.97 4.59
C ILE A 71 4.36 -8.98 4.69
N VAL A 72 3.72 -7.80 4.75
CA VAL A 72 2.25 -7.68 4.77
C VAL A 72 1.65 -8.34 3.52
N LYS A 73 2.23 -8.11 2.35
CA LYS A 73 1.77 -8.72 1.10
C LYS A 73 1.83 -10.24 1.13
N VAL A 74 2.91 -10.82 1.67
CA VAL A 74 3.07 -12.28 1.79
C VAL A 74 2.10 -12.86 2.82
N LEU A 75 1.97 -12.24 3.99
CA LEU A 75 1.14 -12.74 5.08
C LEU A 75 -0.36 -12.70 4.77
N PHE A 76 -0.83 -11.62 4.14
CA PHE A 76 -2.27 -11.43 3.87
C PHE A 76 -2.65 -11.71 2.42
N GLY A 77 -1.70 -12.14 1.59
CA GLY A 77 -1.95 -12.41 0.18
C GLY A 77 -2.52 -11.20 -0.56
N CYS A 78 -2.05 -9.98 -0.24
CA CYS A 78 -2.60 -8.75 -0.80
C CYS A 78 -2.41 -8.75 -2.32
N GLN A 79 -3.48 -9.06 -3.05
CA GLN A 79 -3.54 -8.89 -4.49
C GLN A 79 -4.14 -7.52 -4.78
N TYR A 80 -3.57 -6.80 -5.75
CA TYR A 80 -4.28 -5.69 -6.37
C TYR A 80 -5.54 -6.27 -6.97
N ARG A 81 -6.70 -6.01 -6.35
CA ARG A 81 -7.96 -6.20 -7.06
C ARG A 81 -7.90 -5.27 -8.27
N PRO A 82 -8.13 -5.77 -9.50
CA PRO A 82 -8.21 -4.89 -10.65
C PRO A 82 -9.26 -3.84 -10.34
N LEU A 83 -8.83 -2.59 -10.18
CA LEU A 83 -9.73 -1.44 -10.17
C LEU A 83 -10.16 -1.25 -11.62
N THR A 84 -10.99 -2.17 -12.12
CA THR A 84 -11.72 -1.94 -13.36
C THR A 84 -12.71 -0.84 -13.04
N ILE A 85 -12.33 0.40 -13.32
CA ILE A 85 -13.25 1.51 -13.37
C ILE A 85 -14.13 1.22 -14.60
N PRO A 86 -15.43 0.92 -14.47
CA PRO A 86 -16.28 0.84 -15.63
C PRO A 86 -16.36 2.26 -16.19
N VAL A 87 -15.60 2.51 -17.27
CA VAL A 87 -15.75 3.71 -18.09
C VAL A 87 -17.07 3.59 -18.86
N GLU A 88 -18.20 3.79 -18.18
CA GLU A 88 -19.46 4.11 -18.85
C GLU A 88 -19.44 5.56 -19.32
N GLY A 89 -18.50 5.87 -20.21
CA GLY A 89 -18.59 7.02 -21.09
C GLY A 89 -19.37 6.58 -22.31
N LYS A 90 -20.67 6.88 -22.37
CA LYS A 90 -21.38 6.87 -23.65
C LYS A 90 -20.71 7.90 -24.55
N PHE A 91 -19.79 7.45 -25.40
CA PHE A 91 -19.35 8.20 -26.55
C PHE A 91 -20.59 8.43 -27.42
N GLY A 92 -21.17 9.63 -27.32
CA GLY A 92 -22.21 10.07 -28.24
C GLY A 92 -21.63 10.02 -29.65
N GLU A 93 -22.16 9.14 -30.48
CA GLU A 93 -21.88 9.12 -31.90
C GLU A 93 -22.35 10.44 -32.50
N GLY A 94 -21.44 11.40 -32.59
CA GLY A 94 -21.56 12.57 -33.44
C GLY A 94 -21.52 12.10 -34.89
N LYS A 95 -22.70 11.80 -35.46
CA LYS A 95 -22.89 11.54 -36.88
C LYS A 95 -22.55 12.80 -37.66
N ARG A 96 -21.29 12.94 -38.05
CA ARG A 96 -20.90 13.81 -39.17
C ARG A 96 -21.17 13.05 -40.46
N ARG A 97 -22.31 13.37 -41.10
CA ARG A 97 -22.53 13.57 -42.54
C ARG A 97 -24.01 13.67 -42.82
#